data_AF-A0A4Q2Y4Q0-F1
#
_entry.id   AF-A0A4Q2Y4Q0-F1
#
_cell.length_a   1.000
_cell.length_b   1.000
_cell.length_c   1.000
_cell.angle_alpha   90.00
_cell.angle_beta   90.00
_cell.angle_gamma   90.00
#
_symmetry.space_group_name_H-M   'P 1'
#
loop_
_entity.id
_entity.type
_entity.pdbx_description
1 polymer ?
#
loop_
_entity_poly.entity_id
_entity_poly.type
_entity_poly.pdbx_seq_one_letter_code
_entity_poly.pdbx_strand_id
1 'polypeptide(L)'
;MSPEGCRQKGKPLKLFKIPCRIRVPEVADLDRGNRAAGARDSFQDLSRCLSYPARERILTPVDTPLYSGWHLWHDGRGACRRSMSVPRKPLAIAALATALLGAAFFSSRHSNTPAPKPEAAAPMDPNAPVLAPDDKVHAGYAGSESCRKCHAAQFESWQHSNHGLAEREVDMSHDKNAFSPKQTLVHGKDTTELFLDADGLAKVLTQGLDKKRHVYPLVRVIGNNPLRQFLIPAPGGRMQTLDVSLDPLKNEWFDVYGNEDARGPGDWGHWTGQGMNWNAMCAACHNTRVRKNYEPRTNSYHTSMAEMSIGCESCHGPMKAHVEWQEKPPLDKAKDPTIPHFTRDQVMETCAACHSRRSELTGDLVPGDSFHDHFSLTVT
;
A
#
# COMPACT_ATOMS: atom_id res chain seq x y z
N MET A 1 -13.07 15.33 42.83
CA MET A 1 -13.79 15.44 41.55
C MET A 1 -13.04 14.59 40.54
N SER A 2 -13.63 13.47 40.12
CA SER A 2 -13.01 12.45 39.26
C SER A 2 -13.32 12.74 37.80
N PRO A 3 -12.41 12.53 36.83
CA PRO A 3 -12.73 12.68 35.41
C PRO A 3 -13.40 11.40 34.89
N GLU A 4 -14.64 11.52 34.44
CA GLU A 4 -15.38 10.42 33.80
C GLU A 4 -14.83 10.16 32.40
N GLY A 5 -14.30 8.94 32.19
CA GLY A 5 -13.75 8.48 30.93
C GLY A 5 -14.82 8.08 29.91
N CYS A 6 -14.52 8.35 28.63
CA CYS A 6 -15.30 7.85 27.49
C CYS A 6 -15.32 6.30 27.50
N ARG A 7 -16.51 5.72 27.67
CA ARG A 7 -16.71 4.27 27.68
C ARG A 7 -16.85 3.71 26.26
N GLN A 8 -15.87 2.95 25.80
CA GLN A 8 -16.13 1.92 24.79
C GLN A 8 -16.65 0.64 25.45
N LYS A 9 -17.79 0.11 24.98
CA LYS A 9 -18.24 -1.26 25.29
C LYS A 9 -17.64 -2.22 24.26
N GLY A 10 -16.45 -2.75 24.53
CA GLY A 10 -15.92 -3.91 23.81
C GLY A 10 -16.66 -5.17 24.23
N LYS A 11 -17.23 -5.92 23.27
CA LYS A 11 -17.60 -7.33 23.50
C LYS A 11 -16.32 -8.17 23.57
N PRO A 12 -16.20 -9.17 24.45
CA PRO A 12 -15.01 -10.01 24.50
C PRO A 12 -14.93 -10.86 23.21
N LEU A 13 -13.78 -10.81 22.53
CA LEU A 13 -13.44 -11.77 21.47
C LEU A 13 -13.30 -13.15 22.10
N LYS A 14 -14.10 -14.11 21.63
CA LYS A 14 -13.86 -15.53 21.88
C LYS A 14 -12.63 -15.95 21.07
N LEU A 15 -11.52 -16.20 21.77
CA LEU A 15 -10.33 -16.85 21.22
C LEU A 15 -10.70 -18.28 20.77
N PHE A 16 -10.82 -18.49 19.46
CA PHE A 16 -10.75 -19.82 18.88
C PHE A 16 -9.27 -20.21 18.74
N LYS A 17 -8.80 -21.12 19.60
CA LYS A 17 -7.52 -21.80 19.41
C LYS A 17 -7.65 -22.74 18.20
N ILE A 18 -7.07 -22.37 17.07
CA ILE A 18 -6.78 -23.29 15.97
C ILE A 18 -5.41 -23.92 16.28
N PRO A 19 -5.28 -25.25 16.43
CA PRO A 19 -3.97 -25.87 16.60
C PRO A 19 -3.21 -25.83 15.27
N CYS A 20 -2.24 -24.92 15.16
CA CYS A 20 -1.28 -24.90 14.07
C CYS A 20 -0.28 -26.04 14.29
N ARG A 21 -0.44 -27.15 13.57
CA ARG A 21 0.49 -28.28 13.60
C ARG A 21 1.43 -28.15 12.40
N ILE A 22 2.43 -27.28 12.51
CA ILE A 22 3.57 -27.25 11.59
C ILE A 22 4.61 -28.22 12.14
N ARG A 23 4.88 -29.29 11.38
CA ARG A 23 5.92 -30.27 11.68
C ARG A 23 7.25 -29.70 11.19
N VAL A 24 8.09 -29.24 12.11
CA VAL A 24 9.48 -28.86 11.83
C VAL A 24 10.32 -30.15 11.81
N PRO A 25 11.09 -30.46 10.75
CA PRO A 25 12.07 -31.53 10.82
C PRO A 25 13.27 -31.07 11.67
N GLU A 26 13.58 -31.88 12.67
CA GLU A 26 14.70 -31.78 13.59
C GLU A 26 16.02 -31.99 12.81
N VAL A 27 16.94 -31.03 12.92
CA VAL A 27 18.30 -31.13 12.37
C VAL A 27 19.16 -31.73 13.47
N ALA A 28 19.61 -32.98 13.26
CA ALA A 28 20.52 -33.65 14.17
C ALA A 28 21.96 -33.15 13.97
N ASP A 29 22.58 -32.79 15.09
CA ASP A 29 24.01 -32.57 15.27
C ASP A 29 24.83 -33.77 14.80
N LEU A 30 25.85 -33.51 13.97
CA LEU A 30 27.02 -34.37 13.83
C LEU A 30 28.27 -33.50 13.77
N ASP A 31 28.88 -33.32 14.94
CA ASP A 31 30.26 -32.87 15.06
C ASP A 31 31.21 -34.09 15.03
N ARG A 32 32.17 -34.07 14.09
CA ARG A 32 33.56 -34.54 14.29
C ARG A 32 34.42 -34.37 13.03
N GLY A 33 35.33 -33.40 13.08
CA GLY A 33 36.78 -33.65 13.03
C GLY A 33 37.49 -33.89 11.68
N ASN A 34 38.27 -32.87 11.31
CA ASN A 34 39.73 -32.89 11.09
C ASN A 34 40.35 -33.03 9.67
N ARG A 35 41.25 -32.06 9.39
CA ARG A 35 42.48 -32.04 8.56
C ARG A 35 42.43 -31.79 7.03
N ALA A 36 42.92 -30.59 6.69
CA ALA A 36 44.14 -30.28 5.92
C ALA A 36 44.26 -30.59 4.40
N ALA A 37 44.82 -29.56 3.73
CA ALA A 37 45.71 -29.58 2.55
C ALA A 37 45.09 -29.57 1.12
N GLY A 38 45.17 -28.38 0.51
CA GLY A 38 45.70 -28.03 -0.82
C GLY A 38 45.61 -28.97 -2.04
N ALA A 39 45.03 -28.44 -3.13
CA ALA A 39 45.45 -28.53 -4.56
C ALA A 39 44.28 -27.97 -5.41
N ARG A 40 44.40 -26.80 -6.05
CA ARG A 40 44.78 -26.56 -7.46
C ARG A 40 44.07 -27.42 -8.52
N ASP A 41 43.42 -26.68 -9.42
CA ASP A 41 43.03 -26.93 -10.82
C ASP A 41 42.01 -28.02 -11.16
N SER A 42 40.82 -27.59 -11.60
CA SER A 42 40.28 -27.99 -12.91
C SER A 42 39.07 -27.14 -13.34
N PHE A 43 39.09 -26.79 -14.62
CA PHE A 43 38.12 -26.05 -15.41
C PHE A 43 36.78 -26.79 -15.60
N GLN A 44 35.73 -26.00 -15.94
CA GLN A 44 34.51 -26.40 -16.65
C GLN A 44 33.55 -27.39 -15.95
N ASP A 45 32.46 -26.87 -15.36
CA ASP A 45 31.07 -27.15 -15.77
C ASP A 45 30.11 -26.32 -14.91
N LEU A 46 28.83 -26.22 -15.32
CA LEU A 46 27.69 -25.49 -14.70
C LEU A 46 27.29 -24.16 -15.35
N SER A 47 27.32 -24.13 -16.68
CA SER A 47 26.29 -23.43 -17.45
C SER A 47 25.21 -24.44 -17.86
N ARG A 48 24.21 -24.67 -17.01
CA ARG A 48 22.92 -25.31 -17.33
C ARG A 48 22.05 -25.37 -16.07
N CYS A 49 21.06 -24.47 -15.99
CA CYS A 49 19.72 -24.68 -15.44
C CYS A 49 19.06 -23.31 -15.23
N LEU A 50 18.32 -22.85 -16.24
CA LEU A 50 17.04 -22.12 -16.13
C LEU A 50 16.71 -21.53 -17.51
N SER A 51 16.12 -22.37 -18.35
CA SER A 51 15.37 -21.94 -19.53
C SER A 51 14.17 -22.86 -19.63
N TYR A 52 13.00 -22.39 -19.18
CA TYR A 52 11.73 -23.04 -19.42
C TYR A 52 10.89 -22.13 -20.33
N PRO A 53 10.33 -22.66 -21.43
CA PRO A 53 9.57 -21.88 -22.38
C PRO A 53 8.12 -21.68 -21.92
N ALA A 54 7.58 -20.52 -22.29
CA ALA A 54 6.16 -20.19 -22.20
C ALA A 54 5.29 -21.16 -23.00
N ARG A 55 4.17 -21.58 -22.40
CA ARG A 55 2.98 -22.03 -23.13
C ARG A 55 1.71 -21.58 -22.42
N GLU A 56 0.92 -20.82 -23.16
CA GLU A 56 -0.48 -20.51 -22.92
C GLU A 56 -1.28 -21.79 -22.68
N ARG A 57 -2.20 -21.77 -21.72
CA ARG A 57 -3.20 -22.83 -21.56
C ARG A 57 -4.59 -22.22 -21.35
N ILE A 58 -5.37 -22.33 -22.42
CA ILE A 58 -6.81 -22.14 -22.53
C ILE A 58 -7.53 -23.07 -21.54
N LEU A 59 -8.57 -22.54 -20.88
CA LEU A 59 -9.45 -23.27 -19.96
C LEU A 59 -10.53 -24.03 -20.75
N THR A 60 -10.64 -25.34 -20.52
CA THR A 60 -11.86 -26.14 -20.76
C THR A 60 -12.02 -27.21 -19.65
N PRO A 61 -13.25 -27.66 -19.36
CA PRO A 61 -13.62 -28.18 -18.05
C PRO A 61 -13.32 -29.66 -17.83
N VAL A 62 -13.23 -30.00 -16.55
CA VAL A 62 -12.82 -31.28 -15.97
C VAL A 62 -14.01 -32.24 -15.85
N ASP A 63 -13.89 -33.42 -16.46
CA ASP A 63 -14.63 -34.63 -16.09
C ASP A 63 -13.91 -35.33 -14.92
N THR A 64 -14.64 -35.69 -13.87
CA THR A 64 -14.17 -36.59 -12.80
C THR A 64 -14.93 -37.93 -12.82
N PRO A 65 -14.23 -39.06 -12.63
CA PRO A 65 -14.82 -40.40 -12.71
C PRO A 65 -15.27 -40.96 -11.35
N LEU A 66 -16.17 -41.94 -11.48
CA LEU A 66 -16.79 -42.80 -10.47
C LEU A 66 -15.82 -43.79 -9.82
N TYR A 67 -15.93 -44.00 -8.50
CA TYR A 67 -15.69 -45.30 -7.85
C TYR A 67 -16.36 -45.36 -6.46
N SER A 68 -17.22 -46.36 -6.24
CA SER A 68 -17.21 -47.20 -5.03
C SER A 68 -18.24 -48.31 -5.18
N GLY A 69 -17.76 -49.56 -5.23
CA GLY A 69 -18.59 -50.76 -5.14
C GLY A 69 -18.88 -51.15 -3.69
N TRP A 70 -19.98 -51.86 -3.47
CA TRP A 70 -20.27 -52.60 -2.24
C TRP A 70 -20.94 -53.94 -2.56
N HIS A 71 -20.62 -54.91 -1.70
CA HIS A 71 -20.83 -56.34 -1.80
C HIS A 71 -22.28 -56.82 -1.71
N LEU A 72 -22.51 -58.00 -2.32
CA LEU A 72 -23.68 -58.87 -2.20
C LEU A 72 -23.80 -59.50 -0.80
N TRP A 73 -25.04 -59.61 -0.29
CA TRP A 73 -25.53 -60.76 0.48
C TRP A 73 -27.05 -60.89 0.28
N HIS A 74 -27.51 -62.12 0.07
CA HIS A 74 -28.92 -62.52 -0.07
C HIS A 74 -29.65 -62.49 1.28
N ASP A 75 -30.92 -62.08 1.32
CA ASP A 75 -32.07 -62.97 1.53
C ASP A 75 -33.41 -62.20 1.57
N GLY A 76 -34.53 -62.89 1.31
CA GLY A 76 -35.83 -62.47 1.84
C GLY A 76 -36.90 -62.03 0.82
N ARG A 77 -37.84 -62.94 0.58
CA ARG A 77 -39.07 -62.82 -0.21
C ARG A 77 -39.98 -61.64 0.22
N GLY A 78 -40.54 -60.92 -0.75
CA GLY A 78 -41.67 -60.01 -0.57
C GLY A 78 -42.27 -59.59 -1.91
N ALA A 79 -43.39 -60.21 -2.29
CA ALA A 79 -44.12 -59.88 -3.51
C ALA A 79 -44.82 -58.52 -3.37
N CYS A 80 -44.73 -57.65 -4.37
CA CYS A 80 -45.78 -56.65 -4.62
C CYS A 80 -45.83 -56.21 -6.09
N ARG A 81 -47.06 -56.05 -6.58
CA ARG A 81 -47.47 -55.91 -7.98
C ARG A 81 -46.94 -54.64 -8.66
N ARG A 82 -46.62 -54.76 -9.95
CA ARG A 82 -46.46 -53.63 -10.90
C ARG A 82 -47.79 -52.89 -11.07
N SER A 83 -47.74 -51.56 -10.97
CA SER A 83 -48.71 -50.64 -11.58
C SER A 83 -47.93 -49.74 -12.54
N MET A 84 -48.21 -49.87 -13.84
CA MET A 84 -47.74 -48.93 -14.84
C MET A 84 -48.69 -47.73 -14.87
N SER A 85 -48.17 -46.51 -14.71
CA SER A 85 -48.90 -45.30 -15.06
C SER A 85 -48.06 -44.46 -16.03
N VAL A 86 -48.68 -44.10 -17.16
CA VAL A 86 -48.13 -43.21 -18.18
C VAL A 86 -48.40 -41.77 -17.73
N PRO A 87 -47.41 -40.85 -17.68
CA PRO A 87 -47.69 -39.46 -17.36
C PRO A 87 -48.25 -38.74 -18.58
N ARG A 88 -49.53 -38.37 -18.51
CA ARG A 88 -50.10 -37.24 -19.26
C ARG A 88 -49.54 -35.95 -18.66
N LYS A 89 -48.95 -35.04 -19.46
CA LYS A 89 -49.05 -33.56 -19.36
C LYS A 89 -48.00 -32.82 -20.25
N PRO A 90 -48.20 -32.71 -21.57
CA PRO A 90 -47.44 -31.77 -22.41
C PRO A 90 -47.87 -30.30 -22.25
N LEU A 91 -49.07 -30.04 -21.71
CA LEU A 91 -49.63 -28.68 -21.57
C LEU A 91 -49.03 -27.83 -20.43
N ALA A 92 -48.53 -28.46 -19.36
CA ALA A 92 -47.96 -27.74 -18.22
C ALA A 92 -46.59 -27.10 -18.54
N ILE A 93 -45.81 -27.74 -19.43
CA ILE A 93 -44.49 -27.26 -19.83
C ILE A 93 -44.63 -26.06 -20.79
N ALA A 94 -45.62 -26.09 -21.69
CA ALA A 94 -45.90 -24.99 -22.61
C ALA A 94 -46.38 -23.71 -21.89
N ALA A 95 -47.18 -23.85 -20.83
CA ALA A 95 -47.64 -22.73 -20.01
C ALA A 95 -46.49 -22.07 -19.21
N LEU A 96 -45.53 -22.87 -18.72
CA LEU A 96 -44.36 -22.33 -18.00
C LEU A 96 -43.41 -21.57 -18.95
N ALA A 97 -43.20 -22.09 -20.15
CA ALA A 97 -42.34 -21.44 -21.15
C ALA A 97 -42.92 -20.10 -21.63
N THR A 98 -44.24 -20.02 -21.81
CA THR A 98 -44.92 -18.76 -22.18
C THR A 98 -44.91 -17.73 -21.06
N ALA A 99 -45.04 -18.15 -19.79
CA ALA A 99 -44.91 -17.25 -18.64
C ALA A 99 -43.48 -16.68 -18.50
N LEU A 100 -42.45 -17.51 -18.70
CA LEU A 100 -41.05 -17.07 -18.65
C LEU A 100 -40.68 -16.13 -19.79
N LEU A 101 -41.18 -16.39 -21.01
CA LEU A 101 -40.98 -15.50 -22.16
C LEU A 101 -41.72 -14.16 -21.97
N GLY A 102 -42.93 -14.19 -21.39
CA GLY A 102 -43.66 -12.97 -21.04
C GLY A 102 -42.95 -12.11 -20.00
N ALA A 103 -42.40 -12.74 -18.95
CA ALA A 103 -41.62 -12.06 -17.91
C ALA A 103 -40.31 -11.45 -18.46
N ALA A 104 -39.60 -12.17 -19.33
CA ALA A 104 -38.40 -11.67 -19.98
C ALA A 104 -38.70 -10.47 -20.91
N PHE A 105 -39.81 -10.52 -21.64
CA PHE A 105 -40.24 -9.44 -22.53
C PHE A 105 -40.68 -8.19 -21.74
N PHE A 106 -41.32 -8.35 -20.59
CA PHE A 106 -41.71 -7.22 -19.72
C PHE A 106 -40.51 -6.59 -18.99
N SER A 107 -39.56 -7.41 -18.50
CA SER A 107 -38.31 -6.89 -17.91
C SER A 107 -37.47 -6.13 -18.93
N SER A 108 -37.42 -6.58 -20.18
CA SER A 108 -36.67 -5.91 -21.25
C SER A 108 -37.26 -4.55 -21.66
N ARG A 109 -38.53 -4.25 -21.35
CA ARG A 109 -39.14 -2.94 -21.66
C ARG A 109 -39.06 -1.95 -20.52
N HIS A 110 -38.93 -2.40 -19.27
CA HIS A 110 -38.74 -1.52 -18.11
C HIS A 110 -37.30 -1.04 -17.90
N SER A 111 -36.32 -1.63 -18.58
CA SER A 111 -34.90 -1.26 -18.50
C SER A 111 -34.43 -0.24 -19.55
N ASN A 112 -35.33 0.32 -20.36
CA ASN A 112 -35.00 1.27 -21.44
C ASN A 112 -35.19 2.74 -21.06
N THR A 113 -34.98 3.12 -19.79
CA THR A 113 -34.79 4.53 -19.45
C THR A 113 -33.38 4.93 -19.91
N PRO A 114 -33.22 5.80 -20.92
CA PRO A 114 -31.90 6.27 -21.30
C PRO A 114 -31.25 6.90 -20.07
N ALA A 115 -29.99 6.57 -19.79
CA ALA A 115 -29.23 7.28 -18.76
C ALA A 115 -29.35 8.79 -19.02
N PRO A 116 -29.59 9.61 -17.97
CA PRO A 116 -29.67 11.06 -18.15
C PRO A 116 -28.40 11.52 -18.86
N LYS A 117 -28.60 12.25 -19.97
CA LYS A 117 -27.52 12.82 -20.77
C LYS A 117 -26.66 13.67 -19.81
N PRO A 118 -25.33 13.48 -19.72
CA PRO A 118 -24.50 14.26 -18.81
C PRO A 118 -24.74 15.73 -19.13
N GLU A 119 -25.24 16.44 -18.13
CA GLU A 119 -25.47 17.88 -18.23
C GLU A 119 -24.14 18.52 -18.57
N ALA A 120 -24.11 19.33 -19.63
CA ALA A 120 -22.89 19.97 -20.07
C ALA A 120 -22.36 20.81 -18.90
N ALA A 121 -21.18 20.43 -18.39
CA ALA A 121 -20.52 21.16 -17.32
C ALA A 121 -20.46 22.65 -17.70
N ALA A 122 -20.85 23.52 -16.77
CA ALA A 122 -20.75 24.96 -16.96
C ALA A 122 -19.33 25.33 -17.41
N PRO A 123 -19.16 26.33 -18.29
CA PRO A 123 -17.84 26.73 -18.76
C PRO A 123 -16.97 27.08 -17.56
N MET A 124 -15.94 26.26 -17.32
CA MET A 124 -14.94 26.52 -16.27
C MET A 124 -14.11 27.72 -16.70
N ASP A 125 -13.87 28.67 -15.80
CA ASP A 125 -12.89 29.72 -16.03
C ASP A 125 -11.51 29.05 -16.22
N PRO A 126 -10.88 29.20 -17.40
CA PRO A 126 -9.58 28.56 -17.67
C PRO A 126 -8.46 29.05 -16.75
N ASN A 127 -8.68 30.14 -16.01
CA ASN A 127 -7.72 30.70 -15.05
C ASN A 127 -8.07 30.39 -13.59
N ALA A 128 -9.23 29.80 -13.31
CA ALA A 128 -9.55 29.39 -11.95
C ALA A 128 -8.68 28.19 -11.54
N PRO A 129 -8.17 28.17 -10.30
CA PRO A 129 -7.49 26.99 -9.78
C PRO A 129 -8.40 25.76 -9.88
N VAL A 130 -7.90 24.69 -10.50
CA VAL A 130 -8.65 23.43 -10.67
C VAL A 130 -8.93 22.77 -9.31
N LEU A 131 -8.01 22.93 -8.36
CA LEU A 131 -8.15 22.43 -6.99
C LEU A 131 -8.49 23.57 -6.03
N ALA A 132 -9.31 23.25 -5.01
CA ALA A 132 -9.58 24.17 -3.91
C ALA A 132 -8.27 24.54 -3.18
N PRO A 133 -8.19 25.68 -2.47
CA PRO A 133 -7.04 26.04 -1.63
C PRO A 133 -6.69 25.00 -0.54
N ASP A 134 -5.40 24.87 -0.24
CA ASP A 134 -4.87 23.85 0.71
C ASP A 134 -5.38 24.03 2.14
N ASP A 135 -5.48 25.27 2.61
CA ASP A 135 -6.01 25.60 3.93
C ASP A 135 -7.43 25.07 4.10
N LYS A 136 -8.28 25.23 3.08
CA LYS A 136 -9.65 24.71 3.08
C LYS A 136 -9.69 23.19 3.06
N VAL A 137 -8.78 22.57 2.31
CA VAL A 137 -8.74 21.12 2.16
C VAL A 137 -8.19 20.43 3.40
N HIS A 138 -7.15 20.99 4.02
CA HIS A 138 -6.59 20.45 5.25
C HIS A 138 -7.43 20.81 6.48
N ALA A 139 -8.31 21.82 6.41
CA ALA A 139 -9.15 22.22 7.54
C ALA A 139 -10.08 21.11 8.08
N GLY A 140 -10.37 20.07 7.28
CA GLY A 140 -11.19 18.91 7.68
C GLY A 140 -10.40 17.79 8.39
N TYR A 141 -9.08 17.89 8.45
CA TYR A 141 -8.21 16.91 9.08
C TYR A 141 -7.92 17.31 10.53
N ALA A 142 -8.01 16.35 11.45
CA ALA A 142 -7.77 16.54 12.88
C ALA A 142 -6.34 16.20 13.30
N GLY A 143 -5.62 15.45 12.47
CA GLY A 143 -4.32 14.86 12.80
C GLY A 143 -4.43 13.66 13.73
N SER A 144 -3.54 12.69 13.57
CA SER A 144 -3.58 11.41 14.29
C SER A 144 -3.52 11.58 15.82
N GLU A 145 -2.82 12.59 16.33
CA GLU A 145 -2.72 12.84 17.79
C GLU A 145 -4.10 13.05 18.44
N SER A 146 -5.06 13.65 17.71
CA SER A 146 -6.43 13.83 18.21
C SER A 146 -7.14 12.51 18.52
N CYS A 147 -6.72 11.41 17.88
CA CYS A 147 -7.30 10.09 18.06
C CYS A 147 -6.84 9.39 19.35
N ARG A 148 -5.66 9.75 19.88
CA ARG A 148 -4.97 9.03 20.96
C ARG A 148 -5.82 8.86 22.22
N LYS A 149 -6.54 9.90 22.64
CA LYS A 149 -7.31 9.90 23.90
C LYS A 149 -8.42 8.83 23.91
N CYS A 150 -9.11 8.64 22.78
CA CYS A 150 -10.23 7.71 22.66
C CYS A 150 -9.82 6.34 22.08
N HIS A 151 -8.74 6.31 21.28
CA HIS A 151 -8.23 5.13 20.57
C HIS A 151 -6.79 4.79 20.96
N ALA A 152 -6.47 4.85 22.26
CA ALA A 152 -5.11 4.69 22.76
C ALA A 152 -4.43 3.40 22.28
N ALA A 153 -5.12 2.27 22.29
CA ALA A 153 -4.54 0.99 21.87
C ALA A 153 -4.16 0.98 20.37
N GLN A 154 -5.00 1.54 19.51
CA GLN A 154 -4.74 1.64 18.07
C GLN A 154 -3.62 2.64 17.80
N PHE A 155 -3.63 3.78 18.50
CA PHE A 155 -2.60 4.81 18.37
C PHE A 155 -1.21 4.29 18.75
N GLU A 156 -1.09 3.62 19.90
CA GLU A 156 0.17 3.01 20.36
C GLU A 156 0.69 1.96 19.36
N SER A 157 -0.21 1.19 18.74
CA SER A 157 0.18 0.24 17.69
C SER A 157 0.61 0.93 16.39
N TRP A 158 0.03 2.09 16.07
CA TRP A 158 0.29 2.81 14.83
C TRP A 158 1.59 3.62 14.88
N GLN A 159 1.85 4.35 15.97
CA GLN A 159 2.94 5.34 16.06
C GLN A 159 4.34 4.74 15.84
N HIS A 160 4.51 3.43 16.07
CA HIS A 160 5.78 2.71 15.86
C HIS A 160 5.76 1.79 14.63
N SER A 161 4.67 1.79 13.86
CA SER A 161 4.54 1.01 12.64
C SER A 161 5.29 1.64 11.47
N ASN A 162 5.45 0.89 10.37
CA ASN A 162 6.00 1.46 9.15
C ASN A 162 5.13 2.57 8.54
N HIS A 163 3.82 2.62 8.83
CA HIS A 163 2.96 3.73 8.39
C HIS A 163 3.16 4.98 9.24
N GLY A 164 3.20 4.83 10.57
CA GLY A 164 3.46 5.95 11.49
C GLY A 164 4.89 6.49 11.41
N LEU A 165 5.80 5.73 10.79
CA LEU A 165 7.19 6.11 10.53
C LEU A 165 7.51 6.19 9.03
N ALA A 166 6.50 6.30 8.17
CA ALA A 166 6.67 6.33 6.71
C ALA A 166 7.50 7.54 6.26
N GLU A 167 7.36 8.65 6.99
CA GLU A 167 8.21 9.82 6.88
C GLU A 167 8.30 10.58 8.20
N ARG A 168 9.50 11.03 8.56
CA ARG A 168 9.75 11.78 9.79
C ARG A 168 10.96 12.69 9.64
N GLU A 169 11.11 13.62 10.57
CA GLU A 169 12.39 14.31 10.74
C GLU A 169 13.50 13.32 11.11
N VAL A 170 14.74 13.69 10.80
CA VAL A 170 15.91 12.96 11.29
C VAL A 170 15.94 13.03 12.81
N ASP A 171 16.02 11.88 13.45
CA ASP A 171 16.00 11.76 14.92
C ASP A 171 17.26 11.02 15.37
N MET A 172 18.14 11.71 16.09
CA MET A 172 19.39 11.13 16.57
C MET A 172 19.19 10.04 17.64
N SER A 173 18.03 9.93 18.27
CA SER A 173 17.71 8.78 19.10
C SER A 173 17.57 7.48 18.28
N HIS A 174 17.23 7.61 16.99
CA HIS A 174 16.96 6.49 16.09
C HIS A 174 18.01 6.30 14.98
N ASP A 175 18.64 7.38 14.52
CA ASP A 175 19.45 7.40 13.30
C ASP A 175 20.95 7.63 13.54
N LYS A 176 21.36 7.92 14.79
CA LYS A 176 22.75 8.28 15.10
C LYS A 176 23.77 7.25 14.60
N ASN A 177 23.45 5.96 14.71
CA ASN A 177 24.36 4.89 14.30
C ASN A 177 24.60 4.86 12.77
N ALA A 178 23.72 5.45 11.98
CA ALA A 178 23.89 5.57 10.53
C ALA A 178 25.00 6.58 10.16
N PHE A 179 25.35 7.48 11.08
CA PHE A 179 26.26 8.61 10.85
C PHE A 179 27.47 8.63 11.79
N SER A 180 27.48 7.78 12.83
CA SER A 180 28.52 7.72 13.85
C SER A 180 28.89 6.27 14.17
N PRO A 181 30.12 5.81 13.84
CA PRO A 181 31.19 6.58 13.19
C PRO A 181 30.85 6.98 11.76
N LYS A 182 31.62 7.90 11.17
CA LYS A 182 31.49 8.29 9.75
C LYS A 182 31.47 7.04 8.88
N GLN A 183 30.48 6.96 7.99
CA GLN A 183 30.35 5.92 6.99
C GLN A 183 30.88 6.41 5.64
N THR A 184 31.44 5.51 4.85
CA THR A 184 31.92 5.80 3.49
C THR A 184 31.49 4.64 2.61
N LEU A 185 30.68 4.95 1.60
CA LEU A 185 30.17 4.00 0.63
C LEU A 185 30.69 4.39 -0.76
N VAL A 186 31.36 3.46 -1.42
CA VAL A 186 31.72 3.56 -2.83
C VAL A 186 30.62 2.85 -3.62
N HIS A 187 29.99 3.57 -4.56
CA HIS A 187 28.91 3.04 -5.36
C HIS A 187 29.02 3.57 -6.78
N GLY A 188 28.93 2.67 -7.76
CA GLY A 188 29.17 3.02 -9.15
C GLY A 188 30.50 3.75 -9.38
N LYS A 189 30.43 5.06 -9.71
CA LYS A 189 31.59 5.96 -9.94
C LYS A 189 31.65 7.11 -8.93
N ASP A 190 30.77 7.13 -7.93
CA ASP A 190 30.75 8.14 -6.88
C ASP A 190 31.12 7.54 -5.51
N THR A 191 31.41 8.41 -4.56
CA THR A 191 31.64 8.08 -3.16
C THR A 191 30.78 8.97 -2.29
N THR A 192 29.90 8.32 -1.52
CA THR A 192 29.08 8.98 -0.52
C THR A 192 29.69 8.81 0.87
N GLU A 193 29.89 9.92 1.58
CA GLU A 193 30.31 9.91 2.99
C GLU A 193 29.20 10.47 3.87
N LEU A 194 28.86 9.76 4.95
CA LEU A 194 27.75 10.08 5.83
C LEU A 194 28.27 10.25 7.25
N PHE A 195 27.98 11.38 7.88
CA PHE A 195 28.60 11.76 9.15
C PHE A 195 27.73 12.71 9.96
N LEU A 196 28.04 12.85 11.24
CA LEU A 196 27.57 13.95 12.07
C LEU A 196 28.59 15.09 12.02
N ASP A 197 28.12 16.32 11.85
CA ASP A 197 28.97 17.50 11.98
C ASP A 197 29.29 17.83 13.46
N ALA A 198 29.97 18.95 13.69
CA ALA A 198 30.35 19.39 15.04
C ALA A 198 29.14 19.69 15.95
N ASP A 199 27.99 20.03 15.38
CA ASP A 199 26.74 20.30 16.10
C ASP A 199 25.90 19.03 16.29
N GLY A 200 26.39 17.87 15.80
CA GLY A 200 25.68 16.60 15.87
C GLY A 200 24.57 16.45 14.81
N LEU A 201 24.56 17.29 13.78
CA LEU A 201 23.59 17.22 12.69
C LEU A 201 24.05 16.25 11.60
N ALA A 202 23.13 15.45 11.08
CA ALA A 202 23.41 14.51 9.99
C ALA A 202 23.73 15.24 8.68
N LYS A 203 24.85 14.87 8.08
CA LYS A 203 25.36 15.39 6.80
C LYS A 203 25.71 14.26 5.85
N VAL A 204 25.68 14.60 4.57
CA VAL A 204 26.20 13.76 3.50
C VAL A 204 27.16 14.56 2.63
N LEU A 205 28.28 13.96 2.22
CA LEU A 205 29.21 14.48 1.23
C LEU A 205 29.16 13.58 -0.01
N THR A 206 28.64 14.11 -1.11
CA THR A 206 28.40 13.40 -2.38
C THR A 206 28.47 14.39 -3.56
N GLN A 207 28.52 13.88 -4.79
CA GLN A 207 28.60 14.67 -6.01
C GLN A 207 27.29 15.42 -6.30
N GLY A 208 27.35 16.74 -6.52
CA GLY A 208 26.22 17.56 -6.96
C GLY A 208 26.06 17.61 -8.48
N LEU A 209 25.07 18.41 -8.93
CA LEU A 209 24.81 18.65 -10.37
C LEU A 209 26.02 19.26 -11.11
N ASP A 210 26.86 20.01 -10.41
CA ASP A 210 28.08 20.62 -10.96
C ASP A 210 29.27 19.64 -11.06
N LYS A 211 29.02 18.34 -10.78
CA LYS A 211 30.00 17.26 -10.76
C LYS A 211 31.09 17.43 -9.69
N LYS A 212 30.90 18.32 -8.71
CA LYS A 212 31.79 18.47 -7.55
C LYS A 212 31.15 17.87 -6.31
N ARG A 213 31.96 17.49 -5.33
CA ARG A 213 31.45 16.98 -4.05
C ARG A 213 31.11 18.15 -3.12
N HIS A 214 29.92 18.11 -2.55
CA HIS A 214 29.44 19.12 -1.60
C HIS A 214 28.84 18.45 -0.37
N VAL A 215 28.87 19.17 0.76
CA VAL A 215 28.20 18.75 1.97
C VAL A 215 26.75 19.22 1.95
N TYR A 216 25.81 18.31 2.16
CA TYR A 216 24.38 18.60 2.23
C TYR A 216 23.80 18.19 3.59
N PRO A 217 22.80 18.93 4.11
CA PRO A 217 22.08 18.52 5.30
C PRO A 217 21.08 17.40 4.97
N LEU A 218 20.97 16.44 5.89
CA LEU A 218 19.90 15.44 5.89
C LEU A 218 18.89 15.83 6.93
N VAL A 219 17.67 16.18 6.50
CA VAL A 219 16.67 16.79 7.39
C VAL A 219 15.51 15.84 7.71
N ARG A 220 15.13 15.00 6.75
CA ARG A 220 14.01 14.05 6.89
C ARG A 220 14.44 12.65 6.46
N VAL A 221 13.66 11.66 6.88
CA VAL A 221 13.83 10.23 6.57
C VAL A 221 12.51 9.69 6.04
N ILE A 222 12.56 8.98 4.93
CA ILE A 222 11.44 8.21 4.39
C ILE A 222 11.72 6.71 4.53
N GLY A 223 10.66 5.96 4.82
CA GLY A 223 10.74 4.55 5.14
C GLY A 223 11.22 4.28 6.57
N ASN A 224 10.98 3.05 7.03
CA ASN A 224 11.41 2.61 8.36
C ASN A 224 12.05 1.22 8.30
N ASN A 225 11.31 0.21 7.85
CA ASN A 225 11.82 -1.14 7.56
C ASN A 225 11.25 -1.60 6.21
N PRO A 226 12.03 -2.32 5.37
CA PRO A 226 13.39 -2.82 5.63
C PRO A 226 14.51 -1.81 5.28
N LEU A 227 14.16 -0.60 4.86
CA LEU A 227 15.14 0.42 4.48
C LEU A 227 14.70 1.81 4.92
N ARG A 228 15.68 2.70 5.07
CA ARG A 228 15.51 4.13 5.32
C ARG A 228 16.30 4.92 4.29
N GLN A 229 15.66 5.96 3.76
CA GLN A 229 16.27 6.90 2.82
C GLN A 229 16.18 8.30 3.38
N PHE A 230 17.26 9.06 3.27
CA PHE A 230 17.36 10.40 3.85
C PHE A 230 17.16 11.47 2.79
N LEU A 231 16.53 12.58 3.18
CA LEU A 231 16.13 13.65 2.29
C LEU A 231 17.01 14.89 2.45
N ILE A 232 17.40 15.43 1.30
CA ILE A 232 18.19 16.65 1.13
C ILE A 232 17.28 17.77 0.60
N PRO A 233 17.23 18.95 1.25
CA PRO A 233 16.61 20.14 0.68
C PRO A 233 17.34 20.60 -0.58
N ALA A 234 16.59 20.90 -1.63
CA ALA A 234 17.10 21.38 -2.91
C ALA A 234 16.32 22.62 -3.40
N PRO A 235 16.90 23.43 -4.30
CA PRO A 235 16.26 24.65 -4.79
C PRO A 235 14.85 24.44 -5.39
N GLY A 236 14.02 25.47 -5.26
CA GLY A 236 12.64 25.47 -5.78
C GLY A 236 11.68 24.59 -4.99
N GLY A 237 11.87 24.47 -3.67
CA GLY A 237 10.99 23.73 -2.77
C GLY A 237 11.09 22.20 -2.90
N ARG A 238 12.18 21.71 -3.50
CA ARG A 238 12.41 20.29 -3.70
C ARG A 238 12.99 19.64 -2.46
N MET A 239 12.65 18.39 -2.28
CA MET A 239 13.41 17.45 -1.48
C MET A 239 13.90 16.33 -2.40
N GLN A 240 15.15 15.91 -2.22
CA GLN A 240 15.76 14.81 -2.96
C GLN A 240 16.07 13.66 -2.02
N THR A 241 15.77 12.43 -2.42
CA THR A 241 16.31 11.25 -1.74
C THR A 241 17.68 10.90 -2.31
N LEU A 242 18.55 10.39 -1.45
CA LEU A 242 19.81 9.79 -1.88
C LEU A 242 19.57 8.53 -2.73
N ASP A 243 20.51 8.25 -3.63
CA ASP A 243 20.69 6.99 -4.36
C ASP A 243 21.41 5.91 -3.52
N VAL A 244 21.59 6.19 -2.23
CA VAL A 244 22.02 5.23 -1.23
C VAL A 244 20.99 5.18 -0.09
N SER A 245 20.78 3.99 0.45
CA SER A 245 19.83 3.73 1.53
C SER A 245 20.50 3.02 2.69
N LEU A 246 19.89 3.11 3.88
CA LEU A 246 20.30 2.40 5.07
C LEU A 246 19.42 1.15 5.27
N ASP A 247 20.04 -0.01 5.45
CA ASP A 247 19.43 -1.17 6.11
C ASP A 247 19.53 -0.92 7.63
N PRO A 248 18.42 -0.62 8.32
CA PRO A 248 18.45 -0.27 9.75
C PRO A 248 18.66 -1.50 10.65
N LEU A 249 18.46 -2.72 10.15
CA LEU A 249 18.70 -3.95 10.92
C LEU A 249 20.19 -4.26 10.99
N LYS A 250 20.90 -4.05 9.88
CA LYS A 250 22.36 -4.26 9.81
C LYS A 250 23.16 -3.00 10.12
N ASN A 251 22.50 -1.84 10.09
CA ASN A 251 23.14 -0.53 10.12
C ASN A 251 24.18 -0.38 8.99
N GLU A 252 23.81 -0.81 7.79
CA GLU A 252 24.65 -0.84 6.59
C GLU A 252 24.06 0.05 5.50
N TRP A 253 24.91 0.86 4.88
CA TRP A 253 24.53 1.66 3.72
C TRP A 253 24.74 0.86 2.44
N PHE A 254 23.82 0.99 1.49
CA PHE A 254 23.87 0.30 0.21
C PHE A 254 23.38 1.18 -0.94
N ASP A 255 23.88 0.90 -2.15
CA ASP A 255 23.41 1.50 -3.41
C ASP A 255 22.06 0.91 -3.81
N VAL A 256 21.08 1.77 -4.08
CA VAL A 256 19.73 1.34 -4.48
C VAL A 256 19.68 0.74 -5.88
N TYR A 257 20.69 1.00 -6.72
CA TYR A 257 20.82 0.45 -8.07
C TYR A 257 21.73 -0.78 -8.13
N GLY A 258 22.38 -1.15 -7.01
CA GLY A 258 23.20 -2.34 -6.90
C GLY A 258 24.37 -2.36 -7.90
N ASN A 259 24.31 -3.25 -8.89
CA ASN A 259 25.36 -3.43 -9.91
C ASN A 259 25.02 -2.77 -11.25
N GLU A 260 23.93 -2.01 -11.36
CA GLU A 260 23.64 -1.24 -12.57
C GLU A 260 24.74 -0.19 -12.84
N ASP A 261 24.83 0.27 -14.09
CA ASP A 261 25.74 1.37 -14.42
C ASP A 261 25.49 2.58 -13.51
N ALA A 262 26.59 3.06 -12.93
CA ALA A 262 26.61 4.22 -12.04
C ALA A 262 25.81 5.39 -12.62
N ARG A 263 24.74 5.80 -11.93
CA ARG A 263 23.98 7.01 -12.28
C ARG A 263 24.84 8.22 -11.93
N GLY A 264 25.10 9.09 -12.90
CA GLY A 264 25.85 10.32 -12.71
C GLY A 264 24.97 11.56 -12.67
N PRO A 265 25.53 12.73 -12.31
CA PRO A 265 24.81 14.00 -12.36
C PRO A 265 24.19 14.25 -13.74
N GLY A 266 22.86 14.42 -13.76
CA GLY A 266 22.04 14.61 -14.97
C GLY A 266 21.19 13.39 -15.33
N ASP A 267 21.51 12.21 -14.80
CA ASP A 267 20.70 11.01 -14.99
C ASP A 267 19.42 11.06 -14.17
N TRP A 268 18.35 10.42 -14.68
CA TRP A 268 17.05 10.37 -14.00
C TRP A 268 17.14 9.80 -12.58
N GLY A 269 17.95 8.75 -12.40
CA GLY A 269 18.09 8.00 -11.15
C GLY A 269 19.17 8.49 -10.20
N HIS A 270 20.06 9.40 -10.60
CA HIS A 270 21.02 10.01 -9.67
C HIS A 270 20.26 10.81 -8.60
N TRP A 271 20.79 10.96 -7.39
CA TRP A 271 20.08 11.66 -6.31
C TRP A 271 19.66 13.11 -6.66
N THR A 272 20.36 13.78 -7.58
CA THR A 272 19.97 15.11 -8.08
C THR A 272 18.92 15.08 -9.18
N GLY A 273 18.59 13.90 -9.70
CA GLY A 273 17.67 13.64 -10.79
C GLY A 273 16.21 13.74 -10.37
N GLN A 274 15.31 13.60 -11.36
CA GLN A 274 13.87 13.68 -11.13
C GLN A 274 13.28 12.37 -10.60
N GLY A 275 13.92 11.23 -10.86
CA GLY A 275 13.52 9.93 -10.31
C GLY A 275 13.71 9.83 -8.81
N MET A 276 14.56 10.70 -8.25
CA MET A 276 14.85 10.78 -6.81
C MET A 276 14.15 11.98 -6.14
N ASN A 277 13.27 12.68 -6.89
CA ASN A 277 12.51 13.80 -6.36
C ASN A 277 11.39 13.34 -5.44
N TRP A 278 11.54 13.61 -4.15
CA TRP A 278 10.58 13.22 -3.13
C TRP A 278 9.18 13.80 -3.39
N ASN A 279 9.08 15.07 -3.80
CA ASN A 279 7.79 15.75 -3.98
C ASN A 279 6.91 15.02 -5.00
N ALA A 280 7.48 14.64 -6.15
CA ALA A 280 6.75 13.98 -7.22
C ALA A 280 6.62 12.47 -7.01
N MET A 281 7.66 11.82 -6.49
CA MET A 281 7.78 10.35 -6.50
C MET A 281 7.34 9.69 -5.19
N CYS A 282 7.48 10.37 -4.05
CA CYS A 282 7.38 9.72 -2.73
C CYS A 282 6.30 10.32 -1.85
N ALA A 283 6.18 11.65 -1.82
CA ALA A 283 5.41 12.40 -0.82
C ALA A 283 3.98 11.88 -0.66
N ALA A 284 3.26 11.71 -1.79
CA ALA A 284 1.86 11.29 -1.80
C ALA A 284 1.59 9.91 -1.19
N CYS A 285 2.57 9.00 -1.22
CA CYS A 285 2.44 7.66 -0.65
C CYS A 285 3.01 7.55 0.77
N HIS A 286 3.69 8.60 1.26
CA HIS A 286 4.41 8.59 2.53
C HIS A 286 3.87 9.61 3.53
N ASN A 287 2.88 10.42 3.16
CA ASN A 287 2.26 11.43 4.03
C ASN A 287 0.75 11.49 3.82
N THR A 288 0.07 12.19 4.73
CA THR A 288 -1.39 12.27 4.75
C THR A 288 -1.89 13.50 4.00
N ARG A 289 -2.79 13.29 3.03
CA ARG A 289 -3.43 14.33 2.20
C ARG A 289 -2.41 15.30 1.62
N VAL A 290 -1.50 14.78 0.79
CA VAL A 290 -0.46 15.59 0.15
C VAL A 290 -1.01 16.36 -1.03
N ARG A 291 -0.51 17.58 -1.20
CA ARG A 291 -0.59 18.33 -2.44
C ARG A 291 0.79 18.78 -2.88
N LYS A 292 1.17 18.37 -4.09
CA LYS A 292 2.50 18.65 -4.65
C LYS A 292 2.70 20.14 -4.92
N ASN A 293 1.64 20.81 -5.38
CA ASN A 293 1.64 22.19 -5.83
C ASN A 293 2.84 22.50 -6.72
N TYR A 294 2.96 21.72 -7.80
CA TYR A 294 4.00 21.92 -8.80
C TYR A 294 3.62 23.12 -9.68
N GLU A 295 4.52 24.09 -9.79
CA GLU A 295 4.40 25.22 -10.70
C GLU A 295 5.32 24.98 -11.92
N PRO A 296 4.74 24.70 -13.11
CA PRO A 296 5.52 24.41 -14.31
C PRO A 296 6.40 25.56 -14.78
N ARG A 297 5.95 26.83 -14.63
CA ARG A 297 6.68 27.99 -15.16
C ARG A 297 8.00 28.24 -14.44
N THR A 298 8.00 28.08 -13.13
CA THR A 298 9.19 28.24 -12.28
C THR A 298 9.89 26.92 -12.02
N ASN A 299 9.29 25.80 -12.44
CA ASN A 299 9.74 24.46 -12.11
C ASN A 299 10.01 24.37 -10.60
N SER A 300 8.97 24.59 -9.78
CA SER A 300 9.09 24.56 -8.32
C SER A 300 7.93 23.81 -7.68
N TYR A 301 8.13 23.38 -6.45
CA TYR A 301 7.11 22.72 -5.64
C TYR A 301 6.79 23.59 -4.42
N HIS A 302 5.51 23.67 -4.10
CA HIS A 302 5.01 24.23 -2.85
C HIS A 302 4.29 23.15 -2.05
N THR A 303 4.95 22.00 -1.91
CA THR A 303 4.33 20.79 -1.37
C THR A 303 3.84 21.00 0.05
N SER A 304 2.59 20.64 0.29
CA SER A 304 1.92 20.71 1.58
C SER A 304 1.23 19.38 1.87
N MET A 305 0.91 19.15 3.13
CA MET A 305 0.25 17.93 3.61
C MET A 305 -0.57 18.27 4.86
N ALA A 306 -1.60 17.48 5.14
CA ALA A 306 -2.35 17.62 6.39
C ALA A 306 -1.53 17.10 7.59
N GLU A 307 -0.79 16.00 7.39
CA GLU A 307 0.05 15.38 8.42
C GLU A 307 1.26 14.68 7.77
N MET A 308 2.44 14.79 8.38
CA MET A 308 3.61 14.01 7.99
C MET A 308 3.40 12.53 8.38
N SER A 309 3.93 11.60 7.60
CA SER A 309 3.66 10.15 7.73
C SER A 309 2.24 9.74 7.31
N ILE A 310 2.03 8.42 7.21
CA ILE A 310 0.73 7.82 6.93
C ILE A 310 -0.07 7.76 8.22
N GLY A 311 -0.76 8.87 8.50
CA GLY A 311 -1.64 9.10 9.64
C GLY A 311 -2.97 8.35 9.56
N CYS A 312 -3.73 8.38 10.65
CA CYS A 312 -5.03 7.72 10.76
C CYS A 312 -5.98 8.13 9.61
N GLU A 313 -5.97 9.42 9.28
CA GLU A 313 -6.86 10.03 8.28
C GLU A 313 -6.43 9.73 6.83
N SER A 314 -5.25 9.13 6.59
CA SER A 314 -4.89 8.56 5.29
C SER A 314 -5.78 7.38 4.91
N CYS A 315 -6.33 6.67 5.89
CA CYS A 315 -7.21 5.52 5.68
C CYS A 315 -8.66 5.82 6.05
N HIS A 316 -8.87 6.63 7.09
CA HIS A 316 -10.20 6.93 7.61
C HIS A 316 -10.85 8.16 6.95
N GLY A 317 -10.09 8.97 6.22
CA GLY A 317 -10.56 10.24 5.67
C GLY A 317 -10.52 11.37 6.69
N PRO A 318 -10.98 12.58 6.33
CA PRO A 318 -11.00 13.74 7.23
C PRO A 318 -11.96 13.50 8.41
N MET A 319 -11.43 13.42 9.63
CA MET A 319 -12.15 13.04 10.85
C MET A 319 -12.36 14.21 11.83
N LYS A 320 -12.07 15.46 11.45
CA LYS A 320 -12.29 16.60 12.35
C LYS A 320 -13.72 16.72 12.86
N ALA A 321 -14.71 16.52 11.98
CA ALA A 321 -16.12 16.55 12.38
C ALA A 321 -16.44 15.45 13.42
N HIS A 322 -15.81 14.28 13.31
CA HIS A 322 -15.93 13.20 14.28
C HIS A 322 -15.33 13.57 15.63
N VAL A 323 -14.12 14.14 15.65
CA VAL A 323 -13.49 14.63 16.88
C VAL A 323 -14.36 15.69 17.55
N GLU A 324 -14.80 16.71 16.81
CA GLU A 324 -15.65 17.79 17.34
C GLU A 324 -17.04 17.30 17.80
N TRP A 325 -17.58 16.26 17.17
CA TRP A 325 -18.84 15.65 17.60
C TRP A 325 -18.65 14.96 18.95
N GLN A 326 -17.58 14.17 19.12
CA GLN A 326 -17.30 13.44 20.36
C GLN A 326 -16.99 14.36 21.55
N GLU A 327 -16.53 15.59 21.29
CA GLU A 327 -16.27 16.61 22.32
C GLU A 327 -17.53 17.27 22.90
N LYS A 328 -18.72 17.02 22.34
CA LYS A 328 -19.99 17.65 22.77
C LYS A 328 -20.85 16.72 23.63
N PRO A 329 -20.68 16.67 24.96
CA PRO A 329 -21.59 15.95 25.84
C PRO A 329 -22.89 16.74 26.10
N PRO A 330 -24.01 16.06 26.40
CA PRO A 330 -24.21 14.62 26.32
C PRO A 330 -24.52 14.18 24.88
N LEU A 331 -23.82 13.16 24.42
CA LEU A 331 -24.20 12.46 23.19
C LEU A 331 -25.41 11.59 23.54
N ASP A 332 -26.49 11.76 22.79
CA ASP A 332 -27.58 10.80 22.85
C ASP A 332 -27.10 9.42 22.38
N LYS A 333 -27.95 8.39 22.48
CA LYS A 333 -27.61 7.07 21.93
C LYS A 333 -27.55 7.07 20.40
N ALA A 334 -27.58 8.22 19.73
CA ALA A 334 -27.49 8.27 18.28
C ALA A 334 -26.11 7.82 17.83
N LYS A 335 -26.11 7.19 16.66
CA LYS A 335 -24.89 6.85 15.96
C LYS A 335 -24.24 8.15 15.49
N ASP A 336 -22.94 8.27 15.67
CA ASP A 336 -22.16 9.40 15.16
C ASP A 336 -22.40 9.57 13.65
N PRO A 337 -23.04 10.67 13.22
CA PRO A 337 -23.41 10.87 11.82
C PRO A 337 -22.23 11.34 10.96
N THR A 338 -21.11 11.70 11.59
CA THR A 338 -19.93 12.26 10.91
C THR A 338 -18.96 11.18 10.42
N ILE A 339 -19.11 9.95 10.90
CA ILE A 339 -18.27 8.82 10.50
C ILE A 339 -18.70 8.34 9.10
N PRO A 340 -17.81 8.39 8.09
CA PRO A 340 -18.13 7.91 6.76
C PRO A 340 -18.29 6.38 6.75
N HIS A 341 -19.10 5.90 5.81
CA HIS A 341 -19.28 4.48 5.56
C HIS A 341 -18.68 4.11 4.22
N PHE A 342 -17.52 3.45 4.25
CA PHE A 342 -16.87 2.94 3.07
C PHE A 342 -17.34 1.52 2.76
N THR A 343 -17.59 1.26 1.48
CA THR A 343 -17.74 -0.09 0.96
C THR A 343 -16.41 -0.84 1.06
N ARG A 344 -16.47 -2.16 0.94
CA ARG A 344 -15.26 -3.00 0.89
C ARG A 344 -14.29 -2.50 -0.20
N ASP A 345 -14.80 -2.15 -1.37
CA ASP A 345 -13.98 -1.79 -2.52
C ASP A 345 -13.32 -0.43 -2.29
N GLN A 346 -14.02 0.56 -1.75
CA GLN A 346 -13.44 1.86 -1.34
C GLN A 346 -12.32 1.71 -0.31
N VAL A 347 -12.45 0.79 0.67
CA VAL A 347 -11.37 0.50 1.63
C VAL A 347 -10.15 -0.07 0.92
N MET A 348 -10.35 -1.04 0.01
CA MET A 348 -9.24 -1.64 -0.75
C MET A 348 -8.57 -0.63 -1.69
N GLU A 349 -9.36 0.24 -2.32
CA GLU A 349 -8.92 1.29 -3.21
C GLU A 349 -8.11 2.37 -2.49
N THR A 350 -8.46 2.67 -1.24
CA THR A 350 -7.65 3.54 -0.36
C THR A 350 -6.25 2.95 -0.15
N CYS A 351 -6.14 1.63 0.05
CA CYS A 351 -4.83 0.96 0.14
C CYS A 351 -4.09 0.99 -1.21
N ALA A 352 -4.81 0.76 -2.31
CA ALA A 352 -4.25 0.72 -3.66
C ALA A 352 -3.67 2.08 -4.08
N ALA A 353 -4.17 3.18 -3.52
CA ALA A 353 -3.59 4.51 -3.71
C ALA A 353 -2.11 4.58 -3.31
N CYS A 354 -1.59 3.71 -2.44
CA CYS A 354 -0.14 3.66 -2.17
C CYS A 354 0.48 2.34 -2.62
N HIS A 355 -0.24 1.22 -2.47
CA HIS A 355 0.25 -0.12 -2.76
C HIS A 355 -0.09 -0.57 -4.18
N SER A 356 0.12 0.32 -5.16
CA SER A 356 0.06 -0.02 -6.57
C SER A 356 1.12 0.76 -7.33
N ARG A 357 1.57 0.20 -8.45
CA ARG A 357 2.31 0.98 -9.44
C ARG A 357 1.29 1.72 -10.31
N ARG A 358 1.36 3.04 -10.31
CA ARG A 358 0.31 3.88 -10.89
C ARG A 358 0.84 5.25 -11.31
N SER A 359 0.08 5.93 -12.15
CA SER A 359 0.21 7.36 -12.41
C SER A 359 -0.92 8.13 -11.73
N GLU A 360 -0.58 9.25 -11.13
CA GLU A 360 -1.53 10.19 -10.52
C GLU A 360 -2.12 11.13 -11.56
N LEU A 361 -3.45 11.24 -11.57
CA LEU A 361 -4.19 12.07 -12.53
C LEU A 361 -4.67 13.38 -11.91
N THR A 362 -5.15 13.34 -10.67
CA THR A 362 -5.82 14.49 -10.03
C THR A 362 -5.05 15.11 -8.87
N GLY A 363 -4.25 14.31 -8.15
CA GLY A 363 -3.54 14.79 -6.95
C GLY A 363 -4.42 15.11 -5.76
N ASP A 364 -5.67 14.63 -5.74
CA ASP A 364 -6.67 15.03 -4.74
C ASP A 364 -7.55 13.89 -4.21
N LEU A 365 -7.04 12.65 -4.16
CA LEU A 365 -7.77 11.52 -3.58
C LEU A 365 -8.14 11.77 -2.11
N VAL A 366 -9.39 11.50 -1.75
CA VAL A 366 -9.87 11.34 -0.37
C VAL A 366 -10.30 9.89 -0.14
N PRO A 367 -10.03 9.28 1.03
CA PRO A 367 -10.57 7.97 1.37
C PRO A 367 -12.09 7.92 1.18
N GLY A 368 -12.55 6.93 0.40
CA GLY A 368 -13.94 6.84 -0.05
C GLY A 368 -14.15 7.17 -1.53
N ASP A 369 -13.22 7.89 -2.16
CA ASP A 369 -13.25 8.09 -3.61
C ASP A 369 -12.91 6.80 -4.35
N SER A 370 -13.29 6.70 -5.63
CA SER A 370 -12.83 5.58 -6.45
C SER A 370 -11.38 5.77 -6.85
N PHE A 371 -10.56 4.73 -6.69
CA PHE A 371 -9.17 4.72 -7.16
C PHE A 371 -9.06 5.13 -8.64
N HIS A 372 -10.00 4.65 -9.47
CA HIS A 372 -9.96 4.84 -10.92
C HIS A 372 -10.27 6.27 -11.38
N ASP A 373 -10.83 7.11 -10.50
CA ASP A 373 -11.06 8.53 -10.80
C ASP A 373 -9.77 9.35 -10.58
N HIS A 374 -8.84 8.86 -9.76
CA HIS A 374 -7.63 9.59 -9.36
C HIS A 374 -6.35 9.01 -9.95
N PHE A 375 -6.36 7.74 -10.37
CA PHE A 375 -5.17 7.02 -10.77
C PHE A 375 -5.37 6.16 -12.02
N SER A 376 -4.34 6.15 -12.86
CA SER A 376 -4.18 5.14 -13.90
C SER A 376 -3.25 4.05 -13.39
N LEU A 377 -3.75 2.81 -13.28
CA LEU A 377 -2.92 1.67 -12.89
C LEU A 377 -1.87 1.39 -13.97
N THR A 378 -0.62 1.18 -13.55
CA THR A 378 0.50 0.89 -14.44
C THR A 378 0.95 -0.55 -14.22
N VAL A 379 0.61 -1.44 -15.15
CA VAL A 379 0.85 -2.89 -15.04
C VAL A 379 2.07 -3.39 -15.83
N THR A 380 2.92 -2.50 -16.33
CA THR A 380 4.02 -2.81 -17.27
C THR A 380 5.39 -2.69 -16.65
#